data_AF-A0A6V7JE03-F1
#
_entry.id   AF-A0A6V7JE03-F1
#
_cell.length_a   1.000
_cell.length_b   1.000
_cell.length_c   1.000
_cell.angle_alpha   90.00
_cell.angle_beta   90.00
_cell.angle_gamma   90.00
#
_symmetry.space_group_name_H-M   'P 1'
#
loop_
_entity.id
_entity.type
_entity.pdbx_description
1 polymer ?
#
loop_
_entity_poly.entity_id
_entity_poly.type
_entity_poly.pdbx_seq_one_letter_code
_entity_poly.pdbx_strand_id
1 'polypeptide(L)' 'IRIPLKVANIRPRDVCVKIGKKHLTAGIRGQTAIIDGDLESEVKLEESTWVIEDGKTLLINLEK' A
#
# COMPACT_ATOMS: atom_id res chain seq x y z
N ILE A 1 -4.51 -6.90 1.35
CA ILE A 1 -4.97 -6.14 0.15
C ILE A 1 -3.93 -6.30 -0.96
N ARG A 2 -4.34 -6.59 -2.20
CA ARG A 2 -3.41 -6.72 -3.35
C ARG A 2 -3.76 -5.69 -4.43
N ILE A 3 -2.76 -4.94 -4.88
CA ILE A 3 -2.91 -3.90 -5.90
C ILE A 3 -1.98 -4.24 -7.08
N PRO A 4 -2.51 -4.75 -8.20
CA PRO A 4 -1.74 -4.89 -9.43
C PRO A 4 -1.38 -3.52 -9.99
N LEU A 5 -0.09 -3.28 -10.24
CA LEU A 5 0.41 -2.04 -10.82
C LEU A 5 0.53 -2.20 -12.34
N LYS A 6 0.19 -1.15 -13.10
CA LYS A 6 0.26 -1.15 -14.58
C LYS A 6 1.69 -1.07 -15.13
N VAL A 7 2.70 -1.13 -14.26
CA VAL A 7 4.12 -0.99 -14.57
C VAL A 7 4.90 -2.10 -13.88
N ALA A 8 5.99 -2.55 -14.52
CA ALA A 8 6.87 -3.58 -14.01
C ALA A 8 8.18 -2.99 -13.44
N ASN A 9 8.96 -3.83 -12.76
CA ASN A 9 10.24 -3.48 -12.13
C ASN A 9 10.15 -2.34 -11.09
N ILE A 10 9.00 -2.25 -10.41
CA ILE A 10 8.76 -1.31 -9.32
C ILE A 10 9.66 -1.61 -8.13
N ARG A 11 10.26 -0.57 -7.56
CA ARG A 11 11.04 -0.63 -6.32
C ARG A 11 10.34 0.13 -5.19
N PRO A 12 10.74 -0.10 -3.92
CA PRO A 12 10.13 0.59 -2.78
C PRO A 12 10.10 2.12 -2.89
N ARG A 13 11.11 2.74 -3.52
CA ARG A 13 11.15 4.18 -3.75
C ARG A 13 10.13 4.70 -4.76
N ASP A 14 9.62 3.82 -5.62
CA ASP A 14 8.69 4.17 -6.70
C ASP A 14 7.23 4.11 -6.20
N VAL A 15 6.98 3.63 -4.97
CA VAL A 15 5.66 3.59 -4.34
C VAL A 15 5.52 4.58 -3.19
N CYS A 16 4.28 4.90 -2.86
CA CYS A 16 3.89 5.59 -1.64
C CYS A 16 2.85 4.72 -0.94
N VAL A 17 3.18 4.27 0.27
CA VAL A 17 2.28 3.50 1.15
C VAL A 17 2.29 4.17 2.51
N LYS A 18 1.14 4.66 2.95
CA LYS A 18 0.93 5.25 4.26
C LYS A 18 -0.18 4.47 4.94
N ILE A 19 0.19 3.70 5.94
CA ILE A 19 -0.74 2.98 6.80
C ILE A 19 -0.96 3.86 8.02
N GLY A 20 -2.15 4.42 8.14
CA GLY A 20 -2.61 5.17 9.32
C GLY A 20 -3.57 4.30 10.13
N LYS A 21 -3.81 4.68 11.40
CA LYS A 21 -4.59 3.86 12.34
C LYS A 21 -5.97 3.49 11.79
N LYS A 22 -6.60 4.37 11.01
CA LYS A 22 -7.91 4.18 10.40
C LYS A 22 -7.97 4.64 8.93
N HIS A 23 -6.83 4.78 8.26
CA HIS A 23 -6.75 5.33 6.91
C HIS A 23 -5.61 4.69 6.13
N LEU A 24 -5.80 4.44 4.85
CA LEU A 24 -4.79 3.86 3.96
C LEU A 24 -4.65 4.69 2.70
N THR A 25 -3.43 5.13 2.42
CA THR A 25 -3.05 5.68 1.11
C THR A 25 -2.01 4.75 0.48
N ALA A 26 -2.25 4.28 -0.75
CA ALA A 26 -1.35 3.37 -1.46
C ALA A 26 -1.35 3.59 -2.97
N GLY A 27 -0.17 3.64 -3.59
CA GLY A 27 -0.03 3.74 -5.05
C GLY A 27 1.39 4.04 -5.51
N ILE A 28 1.53 4.43 -6.78
CA ILE A 28 2.81 4.85 -7.37
C ILE A 28 3.11 6.29 -6.94
N ARG A 29 4.34 6.55 -6.51
CA ARG A 29 4.77 7.87 -6.07
C ARG A 29 4.71 8.87 -7.22
N GLY A 30 4.16 10.06 -6.95
CA GLY A 30 4.02 11.12 -7.95
C GLY A 30 2.83 10.96 -8.90
N GLN A 31 2.02 9.91 -8.71
CA GLN A 31 0.72 9.74 -9.38
C GLN A 31 -0.41 9.86 -8.37
N THR A 32 -1.65 9.98 -8.85
CA THR A 32 -2.84 9.83 -8.00
C THR A 32 -2.80 8.48 -7.31
N ALA A 33 -3.03 8.46 -6.00
CA ALA A 33 -3.04 7.22 -5.23
C ALA A 33 -4.14 6.29 -5.75
N ILE A 34 -3.85 4.99 -5.77
CA ILE A 34 -4.80 3.97 -6.20
C ILE A 34 -5.83 3.72 -5.10
N ILE A 35 -5.38 3.79 -3.84
CA ILE A 35 -6.21 3.79 -2.65
C ILE A 35 -5.89 5.07 -1.88
N ASP A 36 -6.94 5.81 -1.50
CA ASP A 36 -6.88 6.91 -0.55
C ASP A 36 -8.23 6.96 0.17
N GLY A 37 -8.29 6.41 1.39
CA GLY A 37 -9.56 6.25 2.08
C GLY A 37 -9.47 5.60 3.46
N ASP A 38 -10.58 5.69 4.19
CA ASP A 38 -10.69 5.19 5.55
C ASP A 38 -10.82 3.65 5.60
N LEU A 39 -10.22 3.06 6.63
CA LEU A 39 -10.36 1.65 6.97
C LEU A 39 -11.63 1.43 7.80
N GLU A 40 -12.27 0.27 7.61
CA GLU A 40 -13.46 -0.14 8.37
C GLU A 40 -13.22 -0.27 9.88
N SER A 41 -11.97 -0.44 10.29
CA SER A 41 -11.56 -0.70 11.67
C SER A 41 -10.16 -0.12 11.89
N GLU A 42 -9.79 0.05 13.16
CA GLU A 42 -8.43 0.42 13.48
C GLU A 42 -7.46 -0.72 13.16
N VAL A 43 -6.21 -0.37 12.84
CA VAL A 43 -5.13 -1.32 12.57
C VAL A 43 -3.91 -1.01 13.45
N LYS A 44 -3.17 -2.06 13.81
CA LYS A 44 -1.89 -1.96 14.49
C LYS A 44 -0.81 -1.60 13.49
N LEU A 45 -0.30 -0.38 13.59
CA LEU A 45 0.68 0.16 12.64
C LEU A 45 1.99 -0.62 12.61
N GLU A 46 2.50 -1.01 13.78
CA GLU A 46 3.78 -1.72 13.92
C GLU A 46 3.72 -3.18 13.42
N GLU A 47 2.52 -3.76 13.36
CA GLU A 47 2.30 -5.14 12.88
C GLU A 47 1.81 -5.17 11.42
N SER A 48 1.42 -4.02 10.87
CA SER A 48 0.99 -3.89 9.48
C SER A 48 2.19 -3.68 8.56
N THR A 49 2.22 -4.40 7.45
CA THR A 49 3.38 -4.43 6.54
C THR A 49 2.96 -4.31 5.09
N TRP A 50 3.92 -4.01 4.22
CA TRP A 50 3.71 -4.05 2.78
C TRP A 50 4.97 -4.51 2.05
N VAL A 51 4.78 -5.11 0.88
CA VAL A 51 5.84 -5.62 0.03
C VAL A 51 5.47 -5.45 -1.44
N ILE A 52 6.47 -5.40 -2.31
CA ILE A 52 6.29 -5.47 -3.76
C ILE A 52 6.56 -6.90 -4.20
N GLU A 53 5.55 -7.59 -4.72
CA GLU A 53 5.66 -8.93 -5.31
C GLU A 53 5.92 -8.81 -6.82
N ASP A 54 6.88 -9.61 -7.33
CA ASP A 54 7.26 -9.72 -8.74
C ASP A 54 7.58 -8.38 -9.46
N GLY A 55 7.91 -7.34 -8.69
CA GLY A 55 8.17 -6.00 -9.22
C GLY A 55 6.94 -5.32 -9.86
N LYS A 56 5.72 -5.83 -9.64
CA LYS A 56 4.50 -5.33 -10.31
C LYS A 56 3.23 -5.37 -9.46
N THR A 57 3.28 -5.95 -8.27
CA THR A 57 2.12 -6.02 -7.36
C THR A 57 2.50 -5.44 -6.01
N LEU A 58 1.69 -4.51 -5.50
CA LEU A 58 1.82 -4.04 -4.13
C LEU A 58 0.89 -4.86 -3.23
N LEU A 59 1.47 -5.65 -2.34
CA LEU A 59 0.76 -6.43 -1.32
C LEU A 59 0.85 -5.69 0.02
N ILE A 60 -0.29 -5.44 0.65
CA ILE A 60 -0.42 -4.77 1.95
C ILE A 60 -1.10 -5.73 2.92
N ASN A 61 -0.46 -5.99 4.06
CA ASN A 61 -1.03 -6.76 5.17
C ASN A 61 -1.39 -5.81 6.31
N LEU A 62 -2.64 -5.86 6.74
CA LEU A 62 -3.18 -5.01 7.81
C LEU A 62 -3.56 -5.91 8.98
N GLU A 63 -2.99 -5.64 10.15
CA GLU A 63 -3.31 -6.34 11.39
C GLU A 63 -4.27 -5.50 12.22
N LYS A 64 -5.34 -6.10 12.73
CA LYS A 64 -6.36 -5.40 13.55
C LYS A 64 -5.96 -5.32 15.01
#